data_AF-A0A537DUL9-F1
#
_entry.id   AF-A0A537DUL9-F1
#
_cell.length_a   1.000
_cell.length_b   1.000
_cell.length_c   1.000
_cell.angle_alpha   90.00
_cell.angle_beta   90.00
_cell.angle_gamma   90.00
#
_symmetry.space_group_name_H-M   'P 1'
#
loop_
_entity.id
_entity.type
_entity.pdbx_description
1 polymer ?
#
loop_
_entity_poly.entity_id
_entity_poly.type
_entity_poly.pdbx_seq_one_letter_code
_entity_poly.pdbx_strand_id
1 'polypeptide(L)'
;MGKASDKEPVVGPVIDELLRLRLECQVVLFTRYKRQASVIRIRFGESIALVNRIVDATSLLSYSSAFIRSAGTMTAETALLGITSIFCFSES
;
A
#
# COMPACT_ATOMS: atom_id res chain seq x y z
N MET A 1 13.88 -8.33 11.94
CA MET A 1 13.43 -8.47 10.54
C MET A 1 11.91 -8.63 10.56
N GLY A 2 11.18 -7.51 10.46
CA GLY A 2 9.76 -7.42 10.83
C GLY A 2 8.87 -8.33 9.97
N LYS A 3 8.31 -9.37 10.59
CA LYS A 3 7.29 -10.20 9.94
C LYS A 3 6.00 -9.39 9.95
N ALA A 4 5.66 -8.74 8.84
CA ALA A 4 4.30 -8.27 8.62
C ALA A 4 3.37 -9.49 8.82
N SER A 5 2.53 -9.44 9.85
CA SER A 5 1.66 -10.55 10.19
C SER A 5 0.70 -10.79 9.03
N ASP A 6 0.68 -12.01 8.49
CA ASP A 6 -0.27 -12.39 7.44
C ASP A 6 -1.73 -12.22 7.88
N LYS A 7 -1.98 -12.22 9.19
CA LYS A 7 -3.32 -12.03 9.78
C LYS A 7 -3.67 -10.56 9.93
N GLU A 8 -2.68 -9.69 10.10
CA GLU A 8 -2.88 -8.27 10.35
C GLU A 8 -1.79 -7.46 9.64
N PRO A 9 -2.03 -7.08 8.37
CA PRO A 9 -1.08 -6.27 7.63
C PRO A 9 -0.88 -4.92 8.30
N VAL A 10 0.37 -4.49 8.46
CA VAL A 10 0.76 -3.18 9.05
C VAL A 10 0.08 -1.99 8.35
N VAL A 11 -0.29 -2.16 7.08
CA VAL A 11 -0.98 -1.14 6.27
C VAL A 11 -2.46 -0.96 6.62
N GLY A 12 -3.07 -1.90 7.36
CA GLY A 12 -4.49 -1.89 7.68
C GLY A 12 -4.97 -0.58 8.34
N PRO A 13 -4.37 -0.15 9.47
CA PRO A 13 -4.73 1.10 10.13
C PRO A 13 -4.55 2.34 9.25
N VAL A 14 -3.56 2.33 8.35
CA VAL A 14 -3.35 3.45 7.42
C VAL A 14 -4.50 3.55 6.43
N ILE A 15 -4.96 2.41 5.88
CA ILE A 15 -6.10 2.39 4.95
C ILE A 15 -7.39 2.83 5.67
N ASP A 16 -7.63 2.38 6.91
CA ASP A 16 -8.79 2.81 7.69
C ASP A 16 -8.81 4.34 7.84
N GLU A 17 -7.67 4.93 8.18
CA GLU A 17 -7.56 6.37 8.39
C GLU A 17 -7.78 7.14 7.08
N LEU A 18 -7.20 6.68 5.96
CA LEU A 18 -7.42 7.29 4.64
C LEU A 18 -8.91 7.24 4.24
N LEU A 19 -9.58 6.12 4.46
CA LEU A 19 -11.01 5.98 4.19
C LEU A 19 -11.86 6.85 5.13
N ARG A 20 -11.45 7.01 6.39
CA ARG A 20 -12.10 7.87 7.38
C ARG A 20 -12.01 9.34 7.01
N LEU A 21 -10.88 9.77 6.46
CA LEU A 21 -10.65 11.16 6.02
C LEU A 21 -11.47 11.56 4.79
N ARG A 22 -12.13 10.61 4.10
CA ARG A 22 -12.97 10.86 2.91
C ARG A 22 -12.27 11.69 1.84
N LEU A 23 -10.97 11.45 1.65
CA LEU A 23 -10.19 12.10 0.62
C LEU A 23 -10.75 11.71 -0.77
N GLU A 24 -10.74 12.66 -1.72
CA GLU A 24 -11.03 12.39 -3.13
C GLU A 24 -9.85 11.65 -3.79
N CYS A 25 -9.57 10.43 -3.31
CA CYS A 25 -8.46 9.61 -3.78
C CYS A 25 -8.88 8.15 -3.95
N GLN A 26 -8.26 7.49 -4.92
CA GLN A 26 -8.35 6.04 -5.05
C GLN A 26 -7.17 5.39 -4.32
N VAL A 27 -7.46 4.55 -3.34
CA VAL A 27 -6.44 3.74 -2.68
C VAL A 27 -6.17 2.50 -3.53
N VAL A 28 -4.96 2.39 -4.07
CA VAL A 28 -4.49 1.20 -4.80
C VAL A 28 -3.51 0.45 -3.90
N LEU A 29 -3.82 -0.81 -3.57
CA LEU A 29 -2.96 -1.65 -2.75
C LEU A 29 -2.46 -2.85 -3.54
N PHE A 30 -1.16 -3.12 -3.44
CA PHE A 30 -0.56 -4.36 -3.88
C PHE A 30 0.06 -5.08 -2.68
N THR A 31 -0.12 -6.40 -2.60
CA THR A 31 0.45 -7.21 -1.52
C THR A 31 1.57 -8.10 -2.05
N ARG A 32 2.61 -8.32 -1.24
CA ARG A 32 3.71 -9.23 -1.61
C ARG A 32 3.26 -10.70 -1.63
N TYR A 33 2.28 -11.05 -0.81
CA TYR A 33 1.77 -12.40 -0.66
C TYR A 33 0.27 -12.47 -0.91
N LYS A 34 -0.19 -13.53 -1.59
CA LYS A 34 -1.62 -13.76 -1.89
C LYS A 34 -2.49 -13.85 -0.62
N ARG A 35 -1.93 -14.38 0.48
CA ARG A 35 -2.66 -14.50 1.75
C ARG A 35 -3.06 -13.14 2.34
N GLN A 36 -2.17 -12.15 2.23
CA GLN A 36 -2.45 -10.78 2.66
C GLN A 36 -3.55 -10.15 1.80
N ALA A 37 -3.55 -10.40 0.48
CA ALA A 37 -4.60 -9.92 -0.41
C ALA A 37 -5.99 -10.41 0.03
N SER A 38 -6.14 -11.67 0.44
CA SER A 38 -7.42 -12.20 0.93
C SER A 38 -7.90 -11.47 2.20
N VAL A 39 -7.02 -11.25 3.19
CA VAL A 39 -7.37 -10.56 4.44
C VAL A 39 -7.77 -9.10 4.17
N ILE A 40 -7.00 -8.40 3.35
CA ILE A 40 -7.31 -7.04 2.91
C ILE A 40 -8.68 -7.00 2.20
N ARG A 41 -8.93 -7.93 1.28
CA ARG A 41 -10.19 -7.96 0.50
C ARG A 41 -11.40 -8.19 1.38
N ILE A 42 -11.29 -9.04 2.39
CA ILE A 42 -12.36 -9.27 3.38
C ILE A 42 -12.63 -8.00 4.20
N ARG A 43 -11.58 -7.28 4.60
CA ARG A 43 -11.71 -6.09 5.47
C ARG A 43 -12.22 -4.85 4.72
N PHE A 44 -11.70 -4.58 3.52
CA PHE A 44 -11.92 -3.31 2.82
C PHE A 44 -12.86 -3.42 1.60
N GLY A 45 -13.12 -4.64 1.12
CA GLY A 45 -14.02 -4.89 0.00
C GLY A 45 -13.64 -4.08 -1.24
N GLU A 46 -14.61 -3.35 -1.76
CA GLU A 46 -14.47 -2.50 -2.97
C GLU A 46 -14.05 -1.06 -2.64
N SER A 47 -13.84 -0.73 -1.36
CA SER A 47 -13.38 0.61 -0.95
C SER A 47 -11.96 0.92 -1.41
N ILE A 48 -11.21 -0.12 -1.82
CA ILE A 48 -9.85 0.00 -2.34
C ILE A 48 -9.70 -0.86 -3.60
N ALA A 49 -8.77 -0.46 -4.49
CA ALA A 49 -8.36 -1.26 -5.63
C ALA A 49 -7.23 -2.21 -5.22
N LEU A 50 -7.55 -3.49 -5.06
CA LEU A 50 -6.57 -4.52 -4.72
C LEU A 50 -5.95 -5.16 -5.98
N VAL A 51 -4.65 -4.98 -6.15
CA VAL A 51 -3.88 -5.57 -7.25
C VAL A 51 -3.38 -6.95 -6.83
N ASN A 52 -3.85 -8.00 -7.51
CA ASN A 52 -3.53 -9.41 -7.21
C ASN A 52 -2.66 -10.10 -8.28
N ARG A 53 -2.11 -9.32 -9.21
CA ARG A 53 -1.29 -9.78 -10.33
C ARG A 53 0.04 -9.02 -10.35
N ILE A 54 1.01 -9.56 -11.09
CA ILE A 54 2.26 -8.84 -11.35
C ILE A 54 1.94 -7.63 -12.22
N VAL A 55 2.44 -6.46 -11.81
CA VAL A 55 2.31 -5.19 -12.53
C VAL A 55 3.68 -4.52 -12.60
N ASP A 56 3.91 -3.72 -13.63
CA ASP A 56 5.07 -2.83 -13.64
C ASP A 56 4.85 -1.72 -12.61
N ALA A 57 5.65 -1.75 -11.54
CA ALA A 57 5.46 -0.88 -10.41
C ALA A 57 5.86 0.57 -10.75
N THR A 58 6.82 0.79 -11.64
CA THR A 58 7.25 2.13 -12.08
C THR A 58 6.14 2.85 -12.83
N SER A 59 5.48 2.16 -13.78
CA SER A 59 4.31 2.69 -14.48
C SER A 59 3.16 2.96 -13.51
N LEU A 60 2.90 2.11 -12.52
CA LEU A 60 1.84 2.38 -11.54
C LEU A 60 2.16 3.63 -10.70
N LEU A 61 3.41 3.76 -10.28
CA LEU A 61 3.88 4.93 -9.54
C LEU A 61 3.72 6.21 -10.37
N SER A 62 4.04 6.23 -11.66
CA SER A 62 3.94 7.46 -12.47
C SER A 62 2.53 8.03 -12.59
N TYR A 63 1.48 7.26 -12.29
CA TYR A 63 0.08 7.72 -12.19
C TYR A 63 -0.37 8.04 -10.75
N SER A 64 0.52 7.92 -9.76
CA SER A 64 0.20 8.07 -8.35
C SER A 64 0.67 9.43 -7.81
N SER A 65 -0.16 10.08 -7.00
CA SER A 65 0.23 11.34 -6.33
C SER A 65 1.15 11.11 -5.12
N ALA A 66 0.98 9.98 -4.43
CA ALA A 66 1.76 9.63 -3.25
C ALA A 66 1.93 8.10 -3.17
N PHE A 67 3.02 7.67 -2.55
CA PHE A 67 3.35 6.27 -2.35
C PHE A 67 3.64 5.96 -0.88
N ILE A 68 2.81 5.10 -0.27
CA ILE A 68 2.97 4.67 1.12
C ILE A 68 3.60 3.28 1.14
N ARG A 69 4.67 3.11 1.92
CA ARG A 69 5.38 1.84 2.07
C ARG A 69 5.81 1.59 3.50
N SER A 70 5.90 0.31 3.90
CA SER A 70 6.40 -0.08 5.23
C SER A 70 7.80 -0.67 5.22
N ALA A 71 8.23 -1.25 4.08
CA ALA A 71 9.56 -1.76 3.84
C ALA A 71 9.83 -1.80 2.33
N GLY A 72 11.05 -2.15 1.92
CA GLY A 72 11.41 -2.35 0.51
C GLY A 72 12.17 -1.18 -0.11
N THR A 73 12.56 -1.36 -1.37
CA THR A 73 13.59 -0.58 -2.06
C THR A 73 13.05 0.59 -2.88
N MET A 74 11.74 0.69 -3.09
CA MET A 74 11.10 1.61 -4.04
C MET A 74 11.16 3.12 -3.69
N THR A 75 12.02 3.51 -2.75
CA THR A 75 12.26 4.91 -2.37
C THR A 75 13.02 5.66 -3.45
N ALA A 76 13.98 5.01 -4.11
CA ALA A 76 14.79 5.65 -5.14
C ALA A 76 13.93 5.94 -6.38
N GLU A 77 13.12 4.97 -6.79
CA GLU A 77 12.20 5.05 -7.92
C GLU A 77 11.16 6.16 -7.72
N THR A 78 10.57 6.25 -6.53
CA THR A 78 9.62 7.33 -6.22
C THR A 78 10.27 8.71 -6.20
N ALA A 79 11.48 8.83 -5.63
CA ALA A 79 12.22 10.09 -5.64
C ALA A 79 12.57 10.55 -7.06
N LEU A 80 13.00 9.63 -7.94
CA LEU A 80 13.32 9.93 -9.34
C LEU A 80 12.10 10.35 -10.15
N LEU A 81 10.93 9.82 -9.81
CA LEU A 81 9.65 10.17 -10.45
C LEU A 81 9.01 11.44 -9.87
N GLY A 82 9.60 12.06 -8.85
CA GLY A 82 9.04 13.25 -8.19
C GLY A 82 7.78 12.95 -7.35
N ILE A 83 7.61 11.70 -6.93
CA ILE A 83 6.42 11.26 -6.17
C ILE A 83 6.71 11.35 -4.67
N THR A 84 5.75 11.87 -3.92
CA THR A 84 5.83 11.90 -2.45
C THR A 84 5.83 10.47 -1.89
N SER A 85 6.93 10.06 -1.24
CA SER A 85 7.02 8.76 -0.56
C SER A 85 6.87 8.92 0.95
N ILE A 86 5.95 8.15 1.54
CA ILE A 86 5.69 8.07 2.98
C ILE A 86 6.14 6.70 3.47
N PHE A 87 7.01 6.69 4.48
CA PHE A 87 7.52 5.46 5.08
C PHE A 87 6.84 5.21 6.43
N CYS A 88 6.05 4.13 6.50
CA CYS A 88 5.35 3.68 7.71
C CYS A 88 6.12 2.54 8.37
N PHE A 89 6.85 2.83 9.43
CA PHE A 89 7.47 1.82 10.28
C PHE A 89 6.64 1.65 11.56
N SER A 90 6.54 0.41 12.03
CA SER A 90 6.01 0.12 13.35
C SER A 90 7.18 -0.07 14.29
N GLU A 91 7.33 0.80 15.28
CA GLU A 91 8.04 0.46 16.50
C GLU A 91 7.19 -0.64 17.19
N SER A 92 7.86 -1.68 17.70
CA SER A 92 7.21 -2.82 18.39
C SER A 92 7.14 -2.56 19.88
#